data_AF-A0A6V7LXC7-F1
#
_entry.id   AF-A0A6V7LXC7-F1
#
_cell.length_a   1.000
_cell.length_b   1.000
_cell.length_c   1.000
_cell.angle_alpha   90.00
_cell.angle_beta   90.00
_cell.angle_gamma   90.00
#
_symmetry.space_group_name_H-M   'P 1'
#
loop_
_entity.id
_entity.type
_entity.pdbx_description
1 polymer ?
#
loop_
_entity_poly.entity_id
_entity_poly.type
_entity_poly.pdbx_seq_one_letter_code
_entity_poly.pdbx_strand_id
1 'polypeptide(L)' 'THVLSEDTIFREVKDGKLYSKRLLTKTNRVPKWGERFISKNTVKIIEESVVDPKGKTLTTYTRNLGYTKVM' A
#
# COMPACT_ATOMS: atom_id res chain seq x y z
N THR A 1 14.83 -1.33 8.87
CA THR A 1 13.54 -0.73 8.45
C THR A 1 13.21 -1.20 7.05
N HIS A 2 11.97 -1.63 6.76
CA HIS A 2 11.61 -2.26 5.48
C HIS A 2 10.92 -1.33 4.47
N VAL A 3 10.25 -0.27 4.92
CA VAL A 3 9.59 0.70 4.03
C VAL A 3 10.66 1.64 3.46
N LEU A 4 10.64 1.85 2.15
CA LEU A 4 11.60 2.66 1.40
C LEU A 4 11.03 4.02 1.01
N SER A 5 9.77 4.07 0.57
CA SER A 5 9.11 5.30 0.14
C SER A 5 7.61 5.26 0.40
N GLU A 6 7.02 6.46 0.45
CA GLU A 6 5.59 6.69 0.50
C GLU A 6 5.28 7.92 -0.37
N ASP A 7 4.36 7.75 -1.32
CA ASP A 7 3.95 8.78 -2.25
C ASP A 7 2.42 8.92 -2.21
N THR A 8 1.89 10.15 -2.10
CA THR A 8 0.44 10.39 -2.26
C THR A 8 0.12 10.47 -3.75
N ILE A 9 -0.67 9.51 -4.24
CA ILE A 9 -1.06 9.43 -5.66
C ILE A 9 -2.34 10.21 -5.93
N PHE A 10 -3.25 10.23 -4.97
CA PHE A 10 -4.51 10.96 -5.06
C PHE A 10 -4.99 11.37 -3.68
N ARG A 11 -5.57 12.57 -3.59
CA ARG A 11 -6.21 13.06 -2.37
C ARG A 11 -7.32 14.04 -2.72
N GLU A 12 -8.51 13.81 -2.18
CA GLU A 12 -9.69 14.63 -2.41
C GLU A 12 -10.58 14.64 -1.17
N VAL A 13 -11.24 15.76 -0.91
CA VAL A 13 -12.34 15.83 0.05
C VAL A 13 -13.67 15.70 -0.70
N LYS A 14 -14.44 14.66 -0.38
CA LYS A 14 -15.76 14.40 -0.97
C LYS A 14 -16.77 14.12 0.14
N ASP A 15 -17.94 14.77 0.08
CA ASP A 15 -19.01 14.64 1.08
C ASP A 15 -18.54 14.86 2.53
N GLY A 16 -17.57 15.76 2.71
CA GLY A 16 -16.97 16.09 4.02
C GLY A 16 -16.01 15.02 4.57
N LYS A 17 -15.64 14.01 3.78
CA LYS A 17 -14.65 12.97 4.13
C LYS A 17 -13.39 13.12 3.27
N LEU A 18 -12.22 12.84 3.85
CA LEU A 18 -10.95 12.86 3.11
C LEU A 18 -10.66 11.47 2.56
N TYR A 19 -10.59 11.36 1.24
CA TYR A 19 -10.16 10.16 0.52
C TYR A 19 -8.70 10.33 0.15
N SER A 20 -7.87 9.34 0.46
CA SER A 20 -6.45 9.32 0.11
C SER A 20 -6.08 7.99 -0.53
N LYS A 21 -5.22 8.06 -1.54
CA LYS A 21 -4.56 6.91 -2.16
C LYS A 21 -3.06 7.12 -2.10
N ARG A 22 -2.36 6.19 -1.45
CA ARG A 22 -0.90 6.25 -1.28
C ARG A 22 -0.26 5.02 -1.89
N LEU A 23 0.93 5.21 -2.45
CA LEU A 23 1.78 4.13 -2.95
C LEU A 23 2.98 4.02 -2.02
N LEU A 24 3.17 2.84 -1.43
CA LEU A 24 4.30 2.54 -0.57
C LEU A 24 5.22 1.56 -1.27
N THR A 25 6.53 1.75 -1.14
CA THR A 25 7.53 0.78 -1.59
C THR A 25 8.18 0.13 -0.38
N LYS A 26 8.23 -1.20 -0.33
CA LYS A 26 8.81 -1.97 0.78
C LYS A 26 9.79 -3.01 0.28
N THR A 27 10.88 -3.26 1.00
CA THR A 27 11.72 -4.45 0.81
C THR A 27 11.02 -5.69 1.36
N ASN A 28 10.93 -6.74 0.56
CA ASN A 28 10.39 -8.04 0.95
C ASN A 28 11.44 -9.12 0.73
N ARG A 29 11.61 -9.99 1.73
CA ARG A 29 12.50 -11.15 1.60
C ARG A 29 11.74 -12.24 0.85
N VAL A 30 12.25 -12.61 -0.31
CA VAL A 30 11.69 -13.70 -1.10
C VAL A 30 11.93 -15.01 -0.37
N PRO A 31 10.94 -15.93 -0.31
CA PRO A 31 11.19 -17.28 0.19
C PRO A 31 12.30 -17.97 -0.62
N LYS A 32 13.15 -18.77 0.02
CA LYS A 32 14.31 -19.40 -0.64
C LYS A 32 13.95 -20.16 -1.93
N TRP A 33 12.79 -20.81 -1.98
CA TRP A 33 12.32 -21.53 -3.17
C TRP A 33 11.99 -20.59 -4.35
N GLY A 34 11.62 -19.34 -4.07
CA GLY A 34 11.21 -18.33 -5.05
C GLY A 34 12.35 -17.42 -5.53
N GLU A 35 13.53 -17.47 -4.90
CA GLU A 35 14.68 -16.61 -5.23
C GLU A 35 15.14 -16.78 -6.69
N ARG A 36 14.95 -17.96 -7.28
CA ARG A 36 15.31 -18.22 -8.68
C ARG A 36 14.38 -17.54 -9.70
N PHE A 37 13.17 -17.16 -9.28
CA PHE A 37 12.12 -16.61 -10.16
C PHE A 37 11.91 -15.10 -9.97
N ILE A 38 12.48 -14.51 -8.92
CA ILE A 38 12.20 -13.14 -8.51
C ILE A 38 13.51 -12.35 -8.44
N SER A 39 13.69 -11.42 -9.39
CA SER A 39 14.90 -10.61 -9.50
C SER A 39 14.89 -9.33 -8.65
N LYS A 40 13.71 -8.87 -8.20
CA LYS A 40 13.57 -7.65 -7.39
C LYS A 40 12.92 -7.96 -6.05
N ASN A 41 13.60 -7.61 -4.98
CA ASN A 41 13.13 -7.77 -3.60
C ASN A 41 12.26 -6.60 -3.11
N THR A 42 11.72 -5.77 -4.00
CA THR A 42 10.84 -4.65 -3.64
C THR A 42 9.40 -4.91 -4.06
N VAL A 43 8.47 -4.54 -3.18
CA VAL A 43 7.03 -4.67 -3.38
C VAL A 43 6.41 -3.30 -3.26
N LYS A 44 5.53 -2.99 -4.20
CA LYS A 44 4.66 -1.83 -4.12
C LYS A 44 3.36 -2.24 -3.45
N ILE A 45 2.90 -1.42 -2.52
CA ILE A 45 1.66 -1.58 -1.77
C ILE A 45 0.81 -0.36 -2.07
N ILE A 46 -0.45 -0.58 -2.43
CA ILE A 46 -1.42 0.51 -2.50
C ILE A 46 -2.14 0.59 -1.16
N GLU A 47 -2.25 1.80 -0.64
CA GLU A 47 -3.15 2.12 0.46
C GLU A 47 -4.28 3.00 -0.07
N GLU A 48 -5.49 2.66 0.33
CA GLU A 48 -6.68 3.50 0.19
C GLU A 48 -7.22 3.80 1.59
N SER A 49 -7.48 5.06 1.88
CA SER A 49 -7.96 5.49 3.19
C SER A 49 -9.07 6.53 3.10
N VAL A 50 -9.99 6.47 4.06
CA VAL A 50 -11.10 7.40 4.23
C VAL A 50 -11.12 7.90 5.66
N VAL A 51 -11.01 9.23 5.83
CA VAL A 51 -11.18 9.90 7.12
C VAL A 51 -12.57 10.53 7.17
N ASP A 52 -13.38 10.12 8.14
CA ASP A 52 -14.69 10.73 8.44
C ASP A 52 -14.59 11.53 9.75
N PRO A 53 -14.52 12.87 9.70
CA PRO A 53 -14.40 13.70 10.89
C PRO A 53 -15.68 13.75 11.73
N LYS A 54 -16.87 13.54 11.12
CA LYS A 54 -18.15 13.53 11.83
C LYS A 54 -18.35 12.20 12.56
N GLY A 55 -18.13 11.10 11.83
CA GLY A 55 -18.17 9.75 12.39
C GLY A 55 -16.97 9.41 13.29
N LYS A 56 -15.91 10.22 13.27
CA LYS A 56 -14.64 10.00 13.96
C LYS A 56 -14.00 8.67 13.62
N THR A 57 -14.04 8.28 12.34
CA THR A 57 -13.46 7.02 11.86
C THR A 57 -12.38 7.27 10.83
N LEU A 58 -11.37 6.40 10.85
CA LEU A 58 -10.37 6.27 9.81
C LEU A 58 -10.40 4.82 9.34
N THR A 59 -10.88 4.61 8.11
CA THR A 59 -10.86 3.29 7.47
C THR A 59 -9.68 3.22 6.52
N THR A 60 -8.85 2.18 6.65
CA THR A 60 -7.70 1.95 5.77
C THR A 60 -7.79 0.58 5.14
N TYR A 61 -7.42 0.49 3.88
CA TYR A 61 -7.28 -0.75 3.13
C TYR A 61 -5.92 -0.76 2.46
N THR A 62 -5.19 -1.86 2.59
CA THR A 62 -3.88 -2.04 1.96
C THR A 62 -3.83 -3.35 1.23
N ARG A 63 -3.18 -3.36 0.06
CA ARG A 63 -2.91 -4.59 -0.69
C ARG A 63 -1.61 -4.49 -1.46
N ASN A 64 -0.96 -5.63 -1.64
CA ASN A 64 0.22 -5.73 -2.50
C ASN A 64 -0.20 -5.54 -3.96
N LEU A 65 0.56 -4.74 -4.71
CA LEU A 65 0.45 -4.65 -6.17
C LEU A 65 1.32 -5.71 -6.87
N GLY A 66 2.37 -6.18 -6.20
CA GLY A 66 3.20 -7.31 -6.63
C GLY A 66 2.84 -8.60 -5.88
N TYR A 67 3.33 -9.74 -6.37
CA TYR A 67 3.13 -11.06 -5.76
C TYR A 67 1.69 -11.53 -5.54
N THR A 68 0.67 -10.86 -6.11
CA THR A 68 -0.76 -11.15 -5.90
C THR A 68 -1.23 -12.56 -6.28
N LYS A 69 -0.46 -13.27 -7.11
CA LYS A 69 -0.73 -14.67 -7.50
C LYS A 69 0.06 -15.69 -6.68
N VAL A 70 1.03 -15.23 -5.91
CA VAL A 70 1.92 -16.07 -5.08
C VAL A 70 1.49 -15.98 -3.62
N MET A 71 0.92 -14.84 -3.21
CA MET A 71 0.52 -14.49 -1.85
C MET A 71 -0.69 -13.55 -1.91
#